data_AF-A0A9J5YUT0-F1
#
_entry.id   AF-A0A9J5YUT0-F1
#
_cell.length_a   1.000
_cell.length_b   1.000
_cell.length_c   1.000
_cell.angle_alpha   90.00
_cell.angle_beta   90.00
_cell.angle_gamma   90.00
#
_symmetry.space_group_name_H-M   'P 1'
#
loop_
_entity.id
_entity.type
_entity.pdbx_description
1 polymer ?
#
loop_
_entity_poly.entity_id
_entity_poly.type
_entity_poly.pdbx_seq_one_letter_code
_entity_poly.pdbx_strand_id
1 'polypeptide(L)'
;MASQKERETHVYMAKLAEQAERYDEMVESMKNVAKLDVELTVEERNLLSVGYKNVIGARRASWRIMSSIEQKEESKGNEQNVKLIKGYRQKVEEELSKICSDILEIIDKHLIPSAGTGEATVATATANTELSSTHPIRLGLALNFSVFYYEIKNSPERACHLAKQAFDEAIAELDTLSEESYKDSTLIMQLLRDNLTLWTSDLPEDGGEENVKSDEPKAVEPKSADAKSAEAKSTEANSVEPEEASKDKQ
;
A
#
# COMPACT_ATOMS: atom_id res chain seq x y z
N MET A 1 9.90 19.63 26.91
CA MET A 1 8.53 19.78 27.44
C MET A 1 7.61 20.48 26.43
N ALA A 2 7.91 21.72 25.98
CA ALA A 2 7.08 22.41 24.97
C ALA A 2 7.05 21.70 23.60
N SER A 3 8.23 21.34 23.05
CA SER A 3 8.37 20.63 21.76
C SER A 3 7.70 19.24 21.75
N GLN A 4 7.65 18.54 22.88
CA GLN A 4 6.97 17.25 23.00
C GLN A 4 5.44 17.41 22.88
N LYS A 5 4.88 18.41 23.56
CA LYS A 5 3.45 18.72 23.52
C LYS A 5 3.01 19.20 22.13
N GLU A 6 3.88 19.95 21.46
CA GLU A 6 3.68 20.39 20.07
C GLU A 6 3.64 19.20 19.10
N ARG A 7 4.60 18.27 19.21
CA ARG A 7 4.60 17.00 18.46
C ARG A 7 3.30 16.23 18.65
N GLU A 8 2.90 15.99 19.90
CA GLU A 8 1.67 15.26 20.23
C GLU A 8 0.43 15.94 19.65
N THR A 9 0.39 17.27 19.65
CA THR A 9 -0.71 18.05 19.06
C THR A 9 -0.78 17.82 17.55
N HIS A 10 0.35 17.90 16.83
CA HIS A 10 0.37 17.68 15.39
C HIS A 10 0.03 16.23 15.01
N VAL A 11 0.51 15.24 15.76
CA VAL A 11 0.16 13.83 15.54
C VAL A 11 -1.33 13.60 15.76
N TYR A 12 -1.91 14.19 16.82
CA TYR A 12 -3.34 14.10 17.07
C TYR A 12 -4.17 14.73 15.93
N MET A 13 -3.76 15.91 15.44
CA MET A 13 -4.40 16.56 14.30
C MET A 13 -4.31 15.72 13.02
N ALA A 14 -3.17 15.07 12.77
CA ALA A 14 -3.00 14.16 11.63
C ALA A 14 -3.98 12.97 11.69
N LYS A 15 -4.17 12.37 12.88
CA LYS A 15 -5.13 11.28 13.08
C LYS A 15 -6.59 11.74 12.86
N LEU A 16 -6.94 12.94 13.32
CA LEU A 16 -8.26 13.52 13.04
C LEU A 16 -8.46 13.78 11.54
N ALA A 17 -7.43 14.30 10.87
CA ALA A 17 -7.48 14.55 9.43
C ALA A 17 -7.61 13.24 8.62
N GLU A 18 -6.92 12.18 9.03
CA GLU A 18 -7.06 10.84 8.45
C GLU A 18 -8.51 10.32 8.55
N GLN A 19 -9.11 10.39 9.75
CA GLN A 19 -10.51 9.98 9.96
C GLN A 19 -11.52 10.81 9.16
N ALA A 20 -11.17 12.06 8.85
CA ALA A 20 -11.98 12.96 8.04
C ALA A 20 -11.66 12.86 6.53
N GLU A 21 -10.76 11.96 6.12
CA GLU A 21 -10.25 11.83 4.74
C GLU A 21 -9.65 13.14 4.17
N ARG A 22 -9.17 14.00 5.07
CA ARG A 22 -8.59 15.31 4.81
C ARG A 22 -7.07 15.20 4.70
N TYR A 23 -6.62 14.48 3.67
CA TYR A 23 -5.22 14.07 3.54
C TYR A 23 -4.26 15.24 3.29
N ASP A 24 -4.72 16.34 2.69
CA ASP A 24 -3.90 17.56 2.52
C ASP A 24 -3.55 18.16 3.90
N GLU A 25 -4.51 18.23 4.83
CA GLU A 25 -4.27 18.69 6.21
C GLU A 25 -3.47 17.68 7.05
N MET A 26 -3.67 16.39 6.80
CA MET A 26 -2.87 15.32 7.41
C MET A 26 -1.40 15.47 7.05
N VAL A 27 -1.10 15.69 5.76
CA VAL A 27 0.26 15.95 5.27
C VAL A 27 0.84 17.18 5.98
N GLU A 28 0.14 18.31 6.00
CA GLU A 28 0.65 19.53 6.64
C GLU A 28 0.96 19.32 8.13
N SER A 29 0.13 18.57 8.85
CA SER A 29 0.38 18.23 10.26
C SER A 29 1.63 17.37 10.40
N MET A 30 1.78 16.33 9.57
CA MET A 30 2.94 15.44 9.62
C MET A 30 4.24 16.09 9.15
N LYS A 31 4.18 17.11 8.28
CA LYS A 31 5.32 17.95 7.93
C LYS A 31 5.87 18.69 9.15
N ASN A 32 4.99 19.22 9.98
CA ASN A 32 5.39 19.91 11.21
C ASN A 32 6.02 18.94 12.21
N VAL A 33 5.52 17.70 12.30
CA VAL A 33 6.16 16.63 13.09
C VAL A 33 7.58 16.34 12.58
N ALA A 34 7.74 16.16 11.26
CA ALA A 34 9.04 15.85 10.66
C ALA A 34 10.08 16.97 10.88
N LYS A 35 9.66 18.24 10.80
CA LYS A 35 10.52 19.42 11.00
C LYS A 35 11.03 19.62 12.43
N LEU A 36 10.60 18.79 13.38
CA LEU A 36 11.15 18.80 14.74
C LEU A 36 12.53 18.13 14.82
N ASP A 37 13.02 17.53 13.74
CA ASP A 37 14.33 16.87 13.64
C ASP A 37 14.54 15.82 14.73
N VAL A 38 13.46 15.09 15.04
CA VAL A 38 13.46 13.94 15.95
C VAL A 38 13.01 12.72 15.17
N GLU A 39 13.63 11.58 15.46
CA GLU A 39 13.27 10.29 14.85
C GLU A 39 11.76 10.01 15.00
N LEU A 40 11.14 9.70 13.87
CA LEU A 40 9.72 9.36 13.81
C LEU A 40 9.50 7.94 14.30
N THR A 41 8.45 7.76 15.09
CA THR A 41 7.97 6.43 15.48
C THR A 41 7.41 5.69 14.26
N VAL A 42 7.24 4.37 14.37
CA VAL A 42 6.62 3.55 13.31
C VAL A 42 5.23 4.08 12.95
N GLU A 43 4.43 4.46 13.96
CA GLU A 43 3.10 5.03 13.75
C GLU A 43 3.15 6.35 12.97
N GLU A 44 4.06 7.27 13.35
CA GLU A 44 4.22 8.55 12.67
C GLU A 44 4.75 8.40 11.24
N ARG A 45 5.69 7.47 11.01
CA ARG A 45 6.15 7.14 9.65
C ARG A 45 5.01 6.62 8.78
N ASN A 46 4.13 5.79 9.35
CA ASN A 46 2.94 5.30 8.67
C ASN A 46 1.97 6.45 8.34
N LEU A 47 1.66 7.33 9.31
CA LEU A 47 0.79 8.50 9.09
C LEU A 47 1.33 9.41 7.98
N LEU A 48 2.64 9.71 8.00
CA LEU A 48 3.29 10.50 6.95
C LEU A 48 3.12 9.83 5.57
N SER A 49 3.37 8.52 5.50
CA SER A 49 3.28 7.74 4.26
C SER A 49 1.85 7.67 3.74
N VAL A 50 0.87 7.42 4.60
CA VAL A 50 -0.57 7.39 4.27
C VAL A 50 -1.03 8.75 3.73
N GLY A 51 -0.65 9.85 4.38
CA GLY A 51 -0.99 11.20 3.94
C GLY A 51 -0.48 11.48 2.53
N TYR A 52 0.83 11.36 2.30
CA TYR A 52 1.41 11.64 0.98
C TYR A 52 0.93 10.67 -0.10
N LYS A 53 0.77 9.38 0.20
CA LYS A 53 0.22 8.39 -0.73
C LYS A 53 -1.16 8.79 -1.22
N ASN A 54 -2.05 9.22 -0.33
CA ASN A 54 -3.42 9.60 -0.69
C ASN A 54 -3.46 10.91 -1.49
N VAL A 55 -2.71 11.93 -1.05
CA VAL A 55 -2.64 13.22 -1.78
C VAL A 55 -2.08 13.01 -3.19
N ILE A 56 -0.95 12.30 -3.33
CA ILE A 56 -0.36 12.01 -4.64
C ILE A 56 -1.29 11.12 -5.48
N GLY A 57 -1.89 10.10 -4.87
CA GLY A 57 -2.81 9.16 -5.53
C GLY A 57 -4.00 9.86 -6.16
N ALA A 58 -4.64 10.79 -5.44
CA ALA A 58 -5.73 11.61 -5.96
C ALA A 58 -5.29 12.46 -7.16
N ARG A 59 -4.11 13.09 -7.10
CA ARG A 59 -3.59 13.95 -8.19
C ARG A 59 -3.19 13.11 -9.42
N ARG A 60 -2.60 11.93 -9.22
CA ARG A 60 -2.35 10.94 -10.29
C ARG A 60 -3.64 10.48 -10.97
N ALA A 61 -4.70 10.23 -10.20
CA ALA A 61 -6.00 9.88 -10.78
C ALA A 61 -6.56 11.02 -11.64
N SER A 62 -6.55 12.25 -11.13
CA SER A 62 -6.95 13.44 -11.89
C SER A 62 -6.13 13.59 -13.18
N TRP A 63 -4.81 13.42 -13.11
CA TRP A 63 -3.92 13.50 -14.27
C TRP A 63 -4.24 12.46 -15.35
N ARG A 64 -4.50 11.20 -14.95
CA ARG A 64 -4.90 10.13 -15.90
C ARG A 64 -6.21 10.44 -16.59
N ILE A 65 -7.21 10.93 -15.85
CA ILE A 65 -8.50 11.32 -16.41
C ILE A 65 -8.31 12.47 -17.41
N MET A 66 -7.56 13.51 -17.04
CA MET A 66 -7.29 14.64 -17.94
C MET A 66 -6.55 14.22 -19.20
N SER A 67 -5.53 13.38 -19.07
CA SER A 67 -4.78 12.84 -20.22
C SER A 67 -5.67 12.02 -21.16
N SER A 68 -6.59 11.21 -20.61
CA SER A 68 -7.55 10.45 -21.42
C SER A 68 -8.57 11.36 -22.13
N ILE A 69 -9.05 12.40 -21.46
CA ILE A 69 -9.97 13.38 -22.07
C ILE A 69 -9.25 14.16 -23.17
N GLU A 70 -8.00 14.57 -22.96
CA GLU A 70 -7.17 15.24 -23.97
C GLU A 70 -7.03 14.40 -25.24
N GLN A 71 -6.64 13.13 -25.10
CA GLN A 71 -6.50 12.21 -26.24
C GLN A 71 -7.82 11.99 -26.99
N LYS A 72 -8.94 11.82 -26.25
CA LYS A 72 -10.27 11.67 -26.86
C LYS A 72 -10.66 12.92 -27.64
N GLU A 73 -10.37 14.10 -27.11
CA GLU A 73 -10.75 15.36 -27.75
C GLU A 73 -9.83 15.69 -28.95
N GLU A 74 -8.56 15.30 -28.87
CA GLU A 74 -7.61 15.37 -29.98
C GLU A 74 -8.04 14.49 -31.15
N SER A 75 -8.52 13.27 -30.89
CA SER A 75 -9.03 12.38 -31.95
C SER A 75 -10.26 12.92 -32.70
N LYS A 76 -10.99 13.87 -32.10
CA LYS A 76 -12.13 14.54 -32.74
C LYS A 76 -11.73 15.80 -33.54
N GLY A 77 -10.46 16.22 -33.47
CA GLY A 77 -9.96 17.43 -34.13
C GLY A 77 -10.36 18.75 -33.45
N ASN A 78 -10.81 18.72 -32.19
CA ASN A 78 -11.27 19.91 -31.47
C ASN A 78 -10.10 20.69 -30.84
N GLU A 79 -9.26 21.32 -31.67
CA GLU A 79 -7.99 21.94 -31.24
C GLU A 79 -8.13 22.97 -30.10
N GLN A 80 -9.21 23.74 -30.08
CA GLN A 80 -9.44 24.73 -29.01
C GLN A 80 -9.68 24.06 -27.65
N ASN A 81 -10.48 23.01 -27.61
CA ASN A 81 -10.76 22.26 -26.39
C ASN A 81 -9.50 21.54 -25.92
N VAL A 82 -8.74 20.94 -26.85
CA VAL A 82 -7.46 20.28 -26.54
C VAL A 82 -6.50 21.26 -25.85
N LYS A 83 -6.38 22.50 -26.34
CA LYS A 83 -5.55 23.53 -25.68
C LYS A 83 -6.01 23.85 -24.26
N LEU A 84 -7.31 23.96 -24.03
CA LEU A 84 -7.87 24.20 -22.69
C LEU A 84 -7.60 23.03 -21.73
N ILE A 85 -7.84 21.80 -22.19
CA ILE A 85 -7.62 20.57 -21.41
C ILE A 85 -6.13 20.44 -21.07
N LYS A 86 -5.25 20.66 -22.04
CA LYS A 86 -3.79 20.62 -21.86
C LYS A 86 -3.33 21.63 -20.79
N GLY A 87 -3.87 22.85 -20.81
CA GLY A 87 -3.58 23.85 -19.78
C GLY A 87 -4.03 23.41 -18.38
N TYR A 88 -5.15 22.71 -18.26
CA TYR A 88 -5.59 22.16 -16.98
C TYR A 88 -4.77 20.95 -16.53
N ARG A 89 -4.42 20.03 -17.45
CA ARG A 89 -3.50 18.91 -17.17
C ARG A 89 -2.17 19.42 -16.62
N GLN A 90 -1.60 20.47 -17.23
CA GLN A 90 -0.33 21.06 -16.77
C GLN A 90 -0.44 21.59 -15.32
N LYS A 91 -1.57 22.16 -14.91
CA LYS A 91 -1.77 22.55 -13.51
C LYS A 91 -1.70 21.36 -12.56
N VAL A 92 -2.34 20.24 -12.94
CA VAL A 92 -2.28 19.00 -12.15
C VAL A 92 -0.84 18.46 -12.08
N GLU A 93 -0.08 18.55 -13.18
CA GLU A 93 1.34 18.17 -13.21
C GLU A 93 2.21 19.03 -12.30
N GLU A 94 1.97 20.34 -12.28
CA GLU A 94 2.66 21.28 -11.39
C GLU A 94 2.33 21.00 -9.92
N GLU A 95 1.07 20.74 -9.59
CA GLU A 95 0.65 20.33 -8.24
C GLU A 95 1.35 19.04 -7.82
N LEU A 96 1.32 18.01 -8.68
CA LEU A 96 1.97 16.73 -8.41
C LEU A 96 3.48 16.90 -8.23
N SER A 97 4.13 17.70 -9.08
CA SER A 97 5.56 17.98 -8.99
C SER A 97 5.92 18.69 -7.69
N LYS A 98 5.10 19.65 -7.24
CA LYS A 98 5.28 20.34 -5.96
C LYS A 98 5.16 19.38 -4.78
N ILE A 99 4.14 18.52 -4.78
CA ILE A 99 3.94 17.54 -3.70
C ILE A 99 5.11 16.54 -3.64
N CYS A 100 5.58 16.05 -4.79
CA CYS A 100 6.75 15.18 -4.86
C CYS A 100 8.03 15.87 -4.39
N SER A 101 8.24 17.13 -4.78
CA SER A 101 9.41 17.90 -4.35
C SER A 101 9.40 18.14 -2.84
N ASP A 102 8.22 18.43 -2.28
CA ASP A 102 8.03 18.67 -0.85
C ASP A 102 8.37 17.44 0.00
N ILE A 103 7.88 16.24 -0.37
CA ILE A 103 8.24 15.01 0.38
C ILE A 103 9.72 14.67 0.25
N LEU A 104 10.32 14.85 -0.94
CA LEU A 104 11.76 14.62 -1.13
C LEU A 104 12.59 15.58 -0.26
N GLU A 105 12.20 16.85 -0.20
CA GLU A 105 12.87 17.84 0.65
C GLU A 105 12.78 17.46 2.14
N ILE A 106 11.63 16.96 2.60
CA ILE A 106 11.46 16.51 3.99
C ILE A 106 12.31 15.29 4.29
N ILE A 107 12.33 14.31 3.37
CA ILE A 107 13.15 13.11 3.51
C ILE A 107 14.62 13.50 3.62
N ASP A 108 15.12 14.33 2.70
CA ASP A 108 16.53 14.70 2.62
C ASP A 108 16.98 15.59 3.79
N LYS A 109 16.16 16.57 4.20
CA LYS A 109 16.56 17.56 5.21
C LYS A 109 16.27 17.15 6.64
N HIS A 110 15.21 16.37 6.87
CA HIS A 110 14.69 16.12 8.21
C HIS A 110 14.71 14.63 8.58
N LEU A 111 14.23 13.74 7.70
CA LEU A 111 14.05 12.33 8.08
C LEU A 111 15.35 11.51 8.02
N ILE A 112 16.11 11.60 6.92
CA ILE A 112 17.39 10.89 6.78
C ILE A 112 18.41 11.35 7.84
N PRO A 113 18.60 12.66 8.10
CA PRO A 113 19.55 13.10 9.11
C PRO A 113 19.14 12.73 10.55
N SER A 114 17.84 12.59 10.82
CA SER A 114 17.31 12.26 12.15
C SER A 114 17.18 10.75 12.38
N ALA A 115 17.32 9.93 11.34
CA ALA A 115 17.22 8.48 11.43
C ALA A 115 18.52 7.89 12.02
N GLY A 116 18.50 7.60 13.32
CA GLY A 116 19.64 6.99 14.03
C GLY A 116 19.72 5.46 13.93
N THR A 117 18.67 4.82 13.39
CA THR A 117 18.52 3.36 13.32
C THR A 117 18.48 2.83 11.88
N GLY A 118 19.00 1.61 11.66
CA GLY A 118 19.07 0.98 10.31
C GLY A 118 17.70 0.84 9.63
N GLU A 119 16.65 0.53 10.40
CA GLU A 119 15.26 0.47 9.90
C GLU A 119 14.66 1.83 9.50
N ALA A 120 15.22 2.95 9.95
CA ALA A 120 14.81 4.28 9.52
C ALA A 120 15.57 4.77 8.28
N THR A 121 16.72 4.16 7.97
CA THR A 121 17.58 4.44 6.81
C THR A 121 17.53 3.32 5.76
N VAL A 122 16.33 2.83 5.46
CA VAL A 122 16.15 1.71 4.52
C VAL A 122 16.23 2.21 3.07
N ALA A 123 17.45 2.34 2.56
CA ALA A 123 17.73 2.34 1.12
C ALA A 123 17.68 0.89 0.59
N THR A 124 17.43 0.67 -0.70
CA THR A 124 17.35 -0.69 -1.29
C THR A 124 18.56 -1.57 -0.97
N ALA A 125 19.76 -1.00 -0.92
CA ALA A 125 20.97 -1.72 -0.54
C ALA A 125 20.97 -2.16 0.94
N THR A 126 20.56 -1.27 1.84
CA THR A 126 20.43 -1.53 3.29
C THR A 126 19.29 -2.52 3.58
N ALA A 127 18.17 -2.41 2.86
CA ALA A 127 17.01 -3.30 2.99
C ALA A 127 17.40 -4.76 2.72
N ASN A 128 18.21 -5.00 1.69
CA ASN A 128 18.62 -6.34 1.30
C ASN A 128 19.58 -7.00 2.30
N THR A 129 20.27 -6.21 3.13
CA THR A 129 21.21 -6.70 4.14
C THR A 129 20.60 -6.79 5.54
N GLU A 130 19.64 -5.93 5.87
CA GLU A 130 19.09 -5.80 7.23
C GLU A 130 17.71 -6.43 7.40
N LEU A 131 16.96 -6.67 6.32
CA LEU A 131 15.60 -7.20 6.37
C LEU A 131 15.50 -8.56 5.67
N SER A 132 14.73 -9.50 6.25
CA SER A 132 14.43 -10.80 5.62
C SER A 132 13.72 -10.62 4.27
N SER A 133 13.82 -11.60 3.38
CA SER A 133 13.17 -11.54 2.05
C SER A 133 11.65 -11.42 2.14
N THR A 134 11.08 -11.93 3.24
CA THR A 134 9.67 -11.87 3.60
C THR A 134 9.24 -10.56 4.25
N HIS A 135 10.17 -9.70 4.68
CA HIS A 135 9.81 -8.50 5.43
C HIS A 135 8.95 -7.54 4.57
N PRO A 136 7.78 -7.07 5.06
CA PRO A 136 6.86 -6.24 4.27
C PRO A 136 7.48 -4.99 3.66
N ILE A 137 8.41 -4.33 4.38
CA ILE A 137 9.14 -3.17 3.85
C ILE A 137 10.03 -3.55 2.65
N ARG A 138 10.78 -4.67 2.74
CA ARG A 138 11.65 -5.12 1.64
C ARG A 138 10.84 -5.54 0.42
N LEU A 139 9.75 -6.30 0.64
CA LEU A 139 8.81 -6.68 -0.42
C LEU A 139 8.16 -5.46 -1.08
N GLY A 140 7.70 -4.49 -0.28
CA GLY A 140 7.10 -3.25 -0.78
C GLY A 140 8.09 -2.40 -1.59
N LEU A 141 9.35 -2.35 -1.19
CA LEU A 141 10.41 -1.69 -1.95
C LEU A 141 10.68 -2.39 -3.29
N ALA A 142 10.75 -3.72 -3.31
CA ALA A 142 10.91 -4.48 -4.55
C ALA A 142 9.72 -4.28 -5.49
N LEU A 143 8.49 -4.30 -4.96
CA LEU A 143 7.28 -4.00 -5.70
C LEU A 143 7.33 -2.61 -6.34
N ASN A 144 7.62 -1.57 -5.56
CA ASN A 144 7.67 -0.20 -6.09
C ASN A 144 8.80 -0.03 -7.12
N PHE A 145 9.96 -0.65 -6.88
CA PHE A 145 11.10 -0.52 -7.78
C PHE A 145 10.91 -1.30 -9.09
N SER A 146 10.21 -2.44 -9.07
CA SER A 146 9.83 -3.16 -10.29
C SER A 146 8.85 -2.35 -11.14
N VAL A 147 7.82 -1.75 -10.53
CA VAL A 147 6.88 -0.85 -11.23
C VAL A 147 7.61 0.34 -11.84
N PHE A 148 8.59 0.91 -11.13
CA PHE A 148 9.44 1.99 -11.67
C PHE A 148 10.21 1.55 -12.92
N TYR A 149 10.82 0.36 -12.92
CA TYR A 149 11.51 -0.14 -14.12
C TYR A 149 10.57 -0.35 -15.29
N TYR A 150 9.35 -0.84 -15.03
CA TYR A 150 8.35 -1.10 -16.06
C TYR A 150 7.79 0.20 -16.63
N GLU A 151 7.14 1.02 -15.79
CA GLU A 151 6.37 2.17 -16.22
C GLU A 151 7.23 3.41 -16.54
N ILE A 152 8.39 3.56 -15.89
CA ILE A 152 9.17 4.82 -15.95
C ILE A 152 10.47 4.67 -16.74
N LYS A 153 11.23 3.59 -16.50
CA LYS A 153 12.49 3.34 -17.24
C LYS A 153 12.29 2.60 -18.55
N ASN A 154 11.07 2.18 -18.86
CA ASN A 154 10.75 1.40 -20.06
C ASN A 154 11.72 0.20 -20.22
N SER A 155 11.98 -0.49 -19.11
CA SER A 155 12.90 -1.64 -19.02
C SER A 155 12.13 -2.85 -18.47
N PRO A 156 11.17 -3.40 -19.23
CA PRO A 156 10.23 -4.40 -18.74
C PRO A 156 10.91 -5.71 -18.33
N GLU A 157 11.98 -6.14 -19.02
CA GLU A 157 12.70 -7.36 -18.65
C GLU A 157 13.32 -7.25 -17.25
N ARG A 158 13.89 -6.07 -16.95
CA ARG A 158 14.48 -5.78 -15.64
C ARG A 158 13.42 -5.69 -14.55
N ALA A 159 12.26 -5.12 -14.85
CA ALA A 159 11.12 -5.08 -13.93
C ALA A 159 10.64 -6.48 -13.56
N CYS A 160 10.43 -7.34 -14.57
CA CYS A 160 10.02 -8.73 -14.40
C CYS A 160 11.06 -9.53 -13.61
N HIS A 161 12.35 -9.36 -13.93
CA HIS A 161 13.42 -10.03 -13.19
C HIS A 161 13.41 -9.64 -11.70
N LEU A 162 13.32 -8.35 -11.39
CA LEU A 162 13.30 -7.86 -10.02
C LEU A 162 12.07 -8.35 -9.24
N ALA A 163 10.88 -8.27 -9.85
CA ALA A 163 9.64 -8.73 -9.22
C ALA A 163 9.65 -10.25 -8.98
N LYS A 164 10.11 -11.03 -9.98
CA LYS A 164 10.22 -12.49 -9.87
C LYS A 164 11.23 -12.89 -8.80
N GLN A 165 12.41 -12.27 -8.79
CA GLN A 165 13.42 -12.53 -7.77
C GLN A 165 12.87 -12.30 -6.35
N ALA A 166 12.24 -11.15 -6.11
CA ALA A 166 11.68 -10.85 -4.79
C ALA A 166 10.57 -11.83 -4.37
N PHE A 167 9.75 -12.27 -5.33
CA PHE A 167 8.69 -13.24 -5.09
C PHE A 167 9.26 -14.63 -4.75
N ASP A 168 10.22 -15.12 -5.53
CA ASP A 168 10.86 -16.43 -5.33
C ASP A 168 11.65 -16.48 -4.00
N GLU A 169 12.40 -15.42 -3.68
CA GLU A 169 13.13 -15.28 -2.40
C GLU A 169 12.18 -15.28 -1.19
N ALA A 170 11.00 -14.67 -1.31
CA ALA A 170 10.03 -14.62 -0.23
C ALA A 170 9.27 -15.95 -0.06
N ILE A 171 8.96 -16.64 -1.16
CA ILE A 171 8.37 -17.99 -1.11
C ILE A 171 9.27 -18.96 -0.34
N ALA A 172 10.58 -18.90 -0.55
CA ALA A 172 11.54 -19.82 0.06
C ALA A 172 11.56 -19.74 1.60
N GLU A 173 11.16 -18.61 2.18
CA GLU A 173 11.16 -18.36 3.63
C GLU A 173 9.74 -18.25 4.22
N LEU A 174 8.70 -18.41 3.40
CA LEU A 174 7.32 -18.11 3.79
C LEU A 174 6.80 -19.01 4.93
N ASP A 175 7.21 -20.28 4.94
CA ASP A 175 6.82 -21.27 5.95
C ASP A 175 7.38 -20.98 7.35
N THR A 176 8.33 -20.04 7.46
CA THR A 176 8.98 -19.67 8.73
C THR A 176 8.30 -18.51 9.46
N LEU A 177 7.28 -17.91 8.83
CA LEU A 177 6.63 -16.71 9.37
C LEU A 177 5.61 -17.03 10.47
N SER A 178 5.44 -16.06 11.37
CA SER A 178 4.29 -16.02 12.29
C SER A 178 3.00 -15.73 11.50
N GLU A 179 1.84 -16.07 12.07
CA GLU A 179 0.55 -15.86 11.41
C GLU A 179 0.29 -14.38 11.07
N GLU A 180 0.75 -13.46 11.93
CA GLU A 180 0.63 -12.02 11.73
C GLU A 180 1.49 -11.54 10.55
N SER A 181 2.79 -11.89 10.54
CA SER A 181 3.70 -11.52 9.45
C SER A 181 3.35 -12.20 8.13
N TYR A 182 2.76 -13.39 8.17
CA TYR A 182 2.33 -14.13 6.98
C TYR A 182 1.27 -13.36 6.18
N LYS A 183 0.28 -12.78 6.86
CA LYS A 183 -0.82 -12.04 6.20
C LYS A 183 -0.30 -10.81 5.45
N ASP A 184 0.58 -10.04 6.07
CA ASP A 184 1.13 -8.82 5.46
C ASP A 184 2.07 -9.15 4.28
N SER A 185 2.91 -10.17 4.44
CA SER A 185 3.87 -10.58 3.42
C SER A 185 3.16 -11.14 2.18
N THR A 186 2.16 -12.02 2.40
CA THR A 186 1.40 -12.62 1.30
C THR A 186 0.57 -11.62 0.51
N LEU A 187 0.05 -10.57 1.15
CA LEU A 187 -0.66 -9.50 0.46
C LEU A 187 0.25 -8.76 -0.54
N ILE A 188 1.50 -8.48 -0.17
CA ILE A 188 2.45 -7.79 -1.06
C ILE A 188 2.96 -8.75 -2.15
N MET A 189 3.21 -10.02 -1.81
CA MET A 189 3.56 -11.05 -2.80
C MET A 189 2.46 -11.24 -3.85
N GLN A 190 1.19 -11.15 -3.44
CA GLN A 190 0.05 -11.21 -4.35
C GLN A 190 0.11 -10.07 -5.39
N LEU A 191 0.41 -8.84 -4.95
CA LEU A 191 0.59 -7.70 -5.86
C LEU A 191 1.76 -7.89 -6.83
N LEU A 192 2.89 -8.46 -6.38
CA LEU A 192 4.01 -8.81 -7.25
C LEU A 192 3.60 -9.82 -8.33
N ARG A 193 2.84 -10.86 -7.94
CA ARG A 193 2.31 -11.87 -8.88
C ARG A 193 1.36 -11.26 -9.91
N ASP A 194 0.47 -10.38 -9.46
CA ASP A 194 -0.50 -9.72 -10.34
C ASP A 194 0.21 -8.84 -11.38
N ASN A 195 1.23 -8.08 -10.95
CA ASN A 195 2.07 -7.29 -11.85
C ASN A 195 2.83 -8.18 -12.85
N LEU A 196 3.46 -9.26 -12.40
CA LEU A 196 4.17 -10.19 -13.28
C LEU A 196 3.25 -10.78 -14.35
N THR A 197 2.03 -11.18 -13.95
CA THR A 197 1.02 -11.74 -14.86
C THR A 197 0.61 -10.73 -15.94
N LEU A 198 0.44 -9.47 -15.54
CA LEU A 198 0.13 -8.38 -16.48
C LEU A 198 1.30 -8.17 -17.46
N TRP A 199 2.52 -8.05 -16.95
CA TRP A 199 3.69 -7.68 -17.74
C TRP A 199 4.18 -8.79 -18.68
N THR A 200 4.06 -10.05 -18.29
CA THR A 200 4.42 -11.17 -19.18
C THR A 200 3.43 -11.34 -20.33
N SER A 201 2.20 -10.83 -20.20
CA SER A 201 1.23 -10.82 -21.30
C SER A 201 1.53 -9.75 -22.37
N ASP A 202 2.27 -8.71 -22.02
CA ASP A 202 2.63 -7.59 -22.90
C ASP A 202 3.96 -7.80 -23.65
N LEU A 203 4.80 -8.75 -23.20
CA LEU A 203 6.08 -9.04 -23.84
C LEU A 203 5.86 -9.86 -25.13
N PRO A 204 6.49 -9.48 -26.26
CA PRO A 204 6.44 -10.31 -27.46
C PRO A 204 7.07 -11.68 -27.15
N GLU A 205 6.39 -12.77 -27.55
CA GLU A 205 6.97 -14.11 -27.61
C GLU A 205 8.11 -14.10 -28.64
N ASP A 206 9.28 -13.56 -28.29
CA ASP A 206 10.47 -13.73 -29.10
C ASP A 206 11.06 -15.11 -28.80
N GLY A 207 11.20 -15.89 -29.86
CA GLY A 207 11.41 -17.33 -29.83
C GLY A 207 12.66 -17.75 -29.07
N GLY A 208 12.45 -18.55 -28.03
CA GLY A 208 13.49 -19.27 -27.32
C GLY A 208 12.87 -20.36 -26.48
N GLU A 209 12.66 -21.54 -27.07
CA GLU A 209 12.29 -22.76 -26.36
C GLU A 209 13.36 -23.10 -25.30
N GLU A 210 13.10 -22.75 -24.04
CA GLU A 210 13.60 -23.52 -22.91
C GLU A 210 12.44 -23.97 -22.05
N ASN A 211 12.15 -25.25 -22.24
CA ASN A 211 11.15 -26.07 -21.59
C ASN A 211 11.33 -26.07 -20.06
N VAL A 212 10.66 -25.16 -19.35
CA VAL A 212 10.40 -25.31 -17.91
C VAL A 212 8.98 -25.83 -17.75
N LYS A 213 8.88 -27.14 -17.51
CA LYS A 213 7.64 -27.77 -17.06
C LYS A 213 7.07 -26.97 -15.88
N SER A 214 5.88 -26.43 -16.09
CA SER A 214 5.00 -25.92 -15.06
C SER A 214 4.64 -27.06 -14.09
N ASP A 215 5.29 -27.10 -12.94
CA ASP A 215 4.72 -27.79 -11.77
C ASP A 215 3.66 -26.85 -11.17
N GLU A 216 2.40 -27.14 -11.45
CA GLU A 216 1.26 -26.57 -10.72
C GLU A 216 1.43 -26.85 -9.21
N PRO A 217 1.37 -25.85 -8.33
CA PRO A 217 1.22 -26.10 -6.91
C PRO A 217 -0.19 -26.66 -6.66
N LYS A 218 -0.25 -27.93 -6.25
CA LYS A 218 -1.48 -28.55 -5.73
C LYS A 218 -2.07 -27.67 -4.63
N ALA A 219 -3.35 -27.32 -4.78
CA ALA A 219 -4.15 -26.71 -3.73
C ALA A 219 -4.02 -27.52 -2.43
N VAL A 220 -3.52 -26.88 -1.37
CA VAL A 220 -3.50 -27.46 -0.03
C VAL A 220 -4.89 -27.25 0.56
N GLU A 221 -5.70 -28.30 0.57
CA GLU A 221 -6.97 -28.32 1.31
C GLU A 221 -6.71 -28.18 2.82
N PRO A 222 -7.53 -27.42 3.56
CA PRO A 222 -7.41 -27.32 5.01
C PRO A 222 -7.82 -28.66 5.65
N LYS A 223 -6.90 -29.29 6.38
CA LYS A 223 -7.19 -30.49 7.16
C LYS A 223 -8.16 -30.15 8.29
N SER A 224 -9.35 -30.77 8.24
CA SER A 224 -10.39 -30.76 9.26
C SER A 224 -9.86 -31.22 10.62
N ALA A 225 -10.09 -30.42 11.68
CA ALA A 225 -9.92 -30.85 13.06
C ALA A 225 -11.13 -31.67 13.50
N ASP A 226 -10.87 -32.87 14.01
CA ASP A 226 -11.82 -33.85 14.51
C ASP A 226 -12.76 -33.29 15.59
N ALA A 227 -14.07 -33.39 15.33
CA ALA A 227 -15.12 -33.32 16.34
C ALA A 227 -15.25 -34.68 17.04
N LYS A 228 -15.03 -34.72 18.37
CA LYS A 228 -15.46 -35.84 19.21
C LYS A 228 -16.59 -35.39 20.14
N SER A 229 -17.74 -36.02 19.92
CA SER A 229 -18.94 -36.01 20.75
C SER A 229 -18.67 -36.41 22.21
N ALA A 230 -19.41 -35.77 23.11
CA ALA A 230 -19.83 -36.37 24.37
C ALA A 230 -21.28 -35.94 24.64
N GLU A 231 -22.22 -36.86 24.41
CA GLU A 231 -23.58 -36.81 24.96
C GLU A 231 -23.55 -37.11 26.45
N ALA A 232 -24.33 -36.37 27.24
CA ALA A 232 -25.08 -36.95 28.36
C ALA A 232 -26.24 -36.05 28.82
N LYS A 233 -27.44 -36.53 28.49
CA LYS A 233 -28.68 -36.58 29.30
C LYS A 233 -29.45 -35.29 29.62
N SER A 234 -30.57 -35.22 28.91
CA SER A 234 -31.89 -34.72 29.27
C SER A 234 -32.36 -35.01 30.71
N THR A 235 -33.05 -34.03 31.28
CA THR A 235 -34.27 -34.23 32.08
C THR A 235 -35.25 -33.09 31.80
N GLU A 236 -36.50 -33.48 31.55
CA GLU A 236 -37.68 -32.72 31.14
C GLU A 236 -38.29 -31.78 32.20
N ALA A 237 -39.28 -31.02 31.69
CA ALA A 237 -40.46 -30.44 32.34
C ALA A 237 -40.32 -28.96 32.72
N ASN A 238 -41.25 -28.05 32.42
CA ASN A 238 -42.63 -28.19 31.96
C ASN A 238 -43.08 -26.86 31.31
N SER A 239 -43.94 -26.99 30.31
CA SER A 239 -44.89 -26.03 29.74
C SER A 239 -45.51 -25.04 30.73
N VAL A 240 -45.71 -23.77 30.32
CA VAL A 240 -47.00 -23.02 30.26
C VAL A 240 -46.76 -21.65 29.59
N GLU A 241 -47.41 -21.43 28.44
CA GLU A 241 -47.88 -20.13 27.93
C GLU A 241 -49.42 -20.10 28.16
N PRO A 242 -50.16 -19.00 27.88
CA PRO A 242 -49.91 -17.57 28.10
C PRO A 242 -51.15 -16.91 28.78
N GLU A 243 -51.09 -15.64 29.23
CA GLU A 243 -52.32 -14.83 29.34
C GLU A 243 -52.07 -13.32 29.22
N GLU A 244 -52.98 -12.67 28.49
CA GLU A 244 -53.04 -11.26 28.12
C GLU A 244 -53.50 -10.33 29.28
N ALA A 245 -53.50 -9.03 28.95
CA ALA A 245 -54.29 -7.90 29.51
C ALA A 245 -53.47 -6.91 30.36
N SER A 246 -53.14 -5.72 29.85
CA SER A 246 -53.99 -4.54 29.60
C SER A 246 -54.28 -3.71 30.87
N LYS A 247 -53.94 -2.41 30.75
CA LYS A 247 -54.48 -1.20 31.42
C LYS A 247 -53.87 -0.63 32.71
N ASP A 248 -53.54 0.66 32.53
CA ASP A 248 -53.88 1.83 33.34
C ASP A 248 -53.12 2.15 34.65
N LYS A 249 -52.54 3.36 34.62
CA LYS A 249 -52.49 4.41 35.66
C LYS A 249 -51.85 4.08 37.01
N GLN A 250 -50.69 4.69 37.24
CA GLN A 250 -50.57 5.93 38.02
C GLN A 250 -49.29 6.67 37.66
#